data_AF-A0A1V2LQ45-F1
#
_entry.id   AF-A0A1V2LQ45-F1
#
_cell.length_a   1.000
_cell.length_b   1.000
_cell.length_c   1.000
_cell.angle_alpha   90.00
_cell.angle_beta   90.00
_cell.angle_gamma   90.00
#
_symmetry.space_group_name_H-M   'P 1'
#
loop_
_entity.id
_entity.type
_entity.pdbx_description
1 polymer ?
#
loop_
_entity_poly.entity_id
_entity_poly.type
_entity_poly.pdbx_seq_one_letter_code
_entity_poly.pdbx_strand_id
1 'polypeptide(L)' 'MENIIAGELPPIDVLMVSDKGVKKYFAFGGCHRFQAYEKAGVPMVRCKVLPSTKDQLKVYLGSSVDNFFE' A
#
# COMPACT_ATOMS: atom_id res chain seq x y z
N MET A 1 -1.23 21.16 -5.71
CA MET A 1 -2.34 20.88 -6.64
C MET A 1 -2.04 19.54 -7.28
N GLU A 2 -2.81 18.50 -6.97
CA GLU A 2 -2.60 17.17 -7.57
C GLU A 2 -2.99 17.24 -9.06
N ASN A 3 -2.06 16.92 -9.95
CA ASN A 3 -2.32 16.85 -11.39
C ASN A 3 -3.18 15.60 -11.68
N ILE A 4 -4.49 15.76 -11.76
CA ILE A 4 -5.41 14.68 -12.13
C ILE A 4 -5.54 14.67 -13.66
N ILE A 5 -5.00 13.63 -14.30
CA ILE A 5 -5.16 13.38 -15.74
C ILE A 5 -6.45 12.56 -15.91
N ALA A 6 -7.39 13.04 -16.73
CA ALA A 6 -8.63 12.32 -16.98
C ALA A 6 -8.35 10.91 -17.55
N GLY A 7 -8.83 9.87 -16.86
CA GLY A 7 -8.61 8.47 -17.21
C GLY A 7 -7.47 7.78 -16.45
N GLU A 8 -6.62 8.50 -15.73
CA GLU A 8 -5.63 7.91 -14.82
C GLU A 8 -6.15 7.84 -13.38
N LEU A 9 -6.05 6.67 -12.76
CA LEU A 9 -6.34 6.50 -11.35
C LEU A 9 -5.18 7.08 -10.50
N PRO A 10 -5.47 7.88 -9.45
CA PRO A 10 -4.45 8.31 -8.51
C PRO A 10 -3.78 7.11 -7.81
N PRO A 11 -2.47 7.18 -7.52
CA PRO A 11 -1.74 6.07 -6.92
C PRO A 11 -2.29 5.69 -5.54
N ILE A 12 -2.18 4.40 -5.19
CA ILE A 12 -2.56 3.87 -3.88
C ILE A 12 -1.41 4.11 -2.89
N ASP A 13 -1.72 4.61 -1.70
CA ASP A 13 -0.72 4.74 -0.64
C ASP A 13 -0.39 3.36 -0.05
N VAL A 14 0.89 3.03 -0.07
CA VAL A 14 1.41 1.73 0.37
C VAL A 14 2.51 1.96 1.40
N LEU A 15 2.29 1.49 2.62
CA LEU A 15 3.32 1.48 3.66
C LEU A 15 4.34 0.38 3.33
N MET A 16 5.62 0.74 3.33
CA MET A 16 6.72 -0.21 3.19
C MET A 16 7.47 -0.31 4.51
N VAL A 17 7.45 -1.49 5.10
CA VAL A 17 8.19 -1.79 6.33
C VAL A 17 9.32 -2.74 5.96
N SER A 18 10.54 -2.36 6.33
CA SER A 18 11.72 -3.21 6.16
C SER A 18 12.09 -3.89 7.48
N ASP A 19 12.32 -5.19 7.44
CA ASP A 19 12.72 -6.00 8.58
C ASP A 19 13.73 -7.05 8.12
N LYS A 20 14.88 -7.16 8.80
CA LYS A 20 15.97 -8.09 8.46
C LYS A 20 16.36 -8.08 6.96
N GLY A 21 16.29 -6.91 6.32
CA GLY A 21 16.58 -6.73 4.88
C GLY A 21 15.43 -7.10 3.92
N VAL A 22 14.33 -7.67 4.42
CA VAL A 22 13.13 -7.97 3.63
C VAL A 22 12.17 -6.78 3.69
N LYS A 23 11.62 -6.37 2.54
CA LYS A 23 10.61 -5.31 2.45
C LYS A 23 9.22 -5.92 2.30
N LYS A 24 8.30 -5.52 3.17
CA LYS A 24 6.88 -5.89 3.12
C LYS A 24 6.05 -4.64 2.82
N TYR A 25 5.02 -4.79 2.00
CA TYR A 25 4.19 -3.69 1.49
C TYR A 25 2.74 -3.87 1.94
N PHE A 26 2.16 -2.85 2.55
CA PHE A 26 0.82 -2.89 3.14
C PHE A 26 -0.02 -1.72 2.60
N ALA A 27 -1.23 -2.00 2.14
CA ALA A 27 -2.19 -1.00 1.70
C ALA A 27 -3.46 -1.12 2.56
N PHE A 28 -3.88 0.00 3.16
CA PHE A 28 -5.11 0.07 3.98
C PHE A 28 -6.23 0.85 3.29
N GLY A 29 -5.90 1.58 2.23
CA GLY A 29 -6.85 2.36 1.44
C GLY A 29 -6.79 1.99 -0.04
N GLY A 30 -7.63 2.63 -0.84
CA GLY A 30 -7.61 2.46 -2.29
C GLY A 30 -8.24 1.15 -2.80
N CYS A 31 -9.05 0.46 -1.99
CA CYS A 31 -9.72 -0.80 -2.38
C CYS A 31 -10.49 -0.69 -3.72
N HIS A 32 -11.29 0.36 -3.92
CA HIS A 32 -12.02 0.56 -5.19
C HIS A 32 -11.09 0.80 -6.38
N ARG A 33 -9.96 1.50 -6.17
CA ARG A 33 -8.95 1.75 -7.20
C ARG A 33 -8.24 0.44 -7.55
N PHE A 34 -7.86 -0.34 -6.55
CA PHE A 34 -7.28 -1.67 -6.74
C PHE A 34 -8.21 -2.57 -7.55
N GLN A 35 -9.50 -2.64 -7.18
CA GLN A 35 -10.50 -3.42 -7.93
C GLN A 35 -10.70 -2.89 -9.37
N ALA A 36 -10.57 -1.58 -9.59
CA ALA A 36 -10.65 -1.02 -10.93
C ALA A 36 -9.46 -1.47 -11.79
N TYR A 37 -8.24 -1.52 -11.24
CA TYR A 37 -7.08 -2.10 -11.91
C TYR A 37 -7.29 -3.60 -12.22
N GLU A 38 -7.83 -4.38 -11.28
CA GLU A 38 -8.16 -5.80 -11.50
C GLU A 38 -9.16 -6.00 -12.64
N LYS A 39 -10.27 -5.23 -12.62
CA LYS A 39 -11.30 -5.30 -13.67
C LYS A 39 -10.79 -4.85 -15.05
N ALA A 40 -9.84 -3.92 -15.07
CA ALA A 40 -9.21 -3.46 -16.29
C ALA A 40 -8.15 -4.46 -16.84
N GLY A 41 -7.88 -5.56 -16.13
CA GLY A 41 -6.88 -6.54 -16.52
C GLY A 41 -5.45 -5.99 -16.47
N VAL A 42 -5.21 -4.95 -15.66
CA VAL A 42 -3.90 -4.32 -15.55
C VAL A 42 -3.10 -5.08 -14.48
N PRO A 43 -1.93 -5.65 -14.83
CA PRO A 43 -1.19 -6.54 -13.92
C PRO A 43 -0.49 -5.80 -12.77
N MET A 44 -0.31 -4.48 -12.87
CA MET A 44 0.45 -3.67 -11.92
C MET A 44 -0.33 -2.42 -11.53
N VAL A 45 -0.30 -2.09 -10.24
CA VAL A 45 -0.99 -0.91 -9.69
C VAL A 45 0.01 0.19 -9.40
N ARG A 46 -0.34 1.44 -9.72
CA ARG A 46 0.47 2.60 -9.34
C ARG A 46 0.37 2.82 -7.83
N CYS A 47 1.51 2.82 -7.16
CA CYS A 47 1.59 2.97 -5.72
C CYS A 47 2.50 4.16 -5.35
N LYS A 48 2.09 4.91 -4.33
CA LYS A 48 2.97 5.83 -3.60
C LYS A 48 3.52 5.08 -2.40
N VAL A 49 4.79 4.71 -2.48
CA VAL A 49 5.45 3.94 -1.43
C VAL A 49 5.88 4.87 -0.30
N LEU A 50 5.42 4.58 0.91
CA LEU A 50 5.67 5.33 2.13
C LEU A 50 6.54 4.49 3.07
N PRO A 51 7.86 4.76 3.17
CA PRO A 51 8.72 4.10 4.14
C PRO A 51 8.14 4.28 5.56
N SER A 52 7.96 3.18 6.27
CA SER A 52 7.26 3.16 7.56
C SER A 52 7.93 2.20 8.55
N THR A 53 7.72 2.43 9.84
CA THR A 53 8.19 1.56 10.93
C THR A 53 7.13 0.52 11.33
N LYS A 54 7.54 -0.52 12.07
CA LYS A 54 6.58 -1.49 12.67
C LYS A 54 5.58 -0.80 13.59
N ASP A 55 6.01 0.19 14.37
CA ASP A 55 5.12 0.93 15.27
C ASP A 55 4.05 1.73 14.51
N GLN A 56 4.41 2.32 13.37
CA GLN A 56 3.43 2.99 12.51
C GLN A 56 2.43 1.98 11.92
N LEU A 57 2.90 0.79 11.55
CA LEU A 57 2.02 -0.29 11.07
C LEU A 57 1.10 -0.83 12.17
N LYS A 58 1.55 -0.79 13.44
CA LYS A 58 0.78 -1.21 14.62
C LYS A 58 -0.49 -0.38 14.83
N VAL A 59 -0.52 0.88 14.35
CA VAL A 59 -1.73 1.72 14.37
C VAL A 59 -2.87 1.09 13.56
N TYR A 60 -2.53 0.36 12.48
CA TYR A 60 -3.52 -0.28 11.61
C TYR A 60 -3.82 -1.73 12.02
N LEU A 61 -2.81 -2.49 12.46
CA LEU A 61 -2.92 -3.93 12.71
C LEU A 61 -3.00 -4.32 14.19
N GLY A 62 -2.78 -3.39 15.12
CA GLY A 62 -2.71 -3.69 16.55
C GLY A 62 -1.67 -4.78 16.86
N SER A 63 -2.01 -5.71 17.75
CA SER A 63 -1.14 -6.85 18.10
C SER A 63 -0.90 -7.82 16.93
N SER A 64 -1.71 -7.79 15.87
CA SER A 64 -1.52 -8.67 14.72
C SER A 64 -0.30 -8.32 13.88
N VAL A 65 0.35 -7.17 14.12
CA VAL A 65 1.58 -6.77 13.42
C VAL A 65 2.70 -7.79 13.63
N ASP A 66 2.76 -8.42 14.80
CA ASP A 66 3.87 -9.31 15.19
C ASP A 66 3.93 -10.56 14.28
N ASN A 67 2.78 -11.08 13.86
CA ASN A 67 2.67 -12.21 12.93
C ASN A 67 3.32 -11.97 11.56
N PHE A 68 3.55 -10.71 11.19
CA PHE A 68 4.16 -10.37 9.90
C PHE A 68 5.68 -10.26 9.99
N PHE A 69 6.30 -10.31 11.17
CA PHE A 69 7.74 -10.05 11.33
C PHE A 69 8.46 -10.96 12.33
N GLU A 70 7.94 -12.16 12.58
CA GLU A 70 8.68 -13.25 13.22
C GLU A 70 9.93 -13.65 12.40
#